data_AF-A0A7S3QLA6-F1
#
_entry.id   AF-A0A7S3QLA6-F1
#
_cell.length_a   1.000
_cell.length_b   1.000
_cell.length_c   1.000
_cell.angle_alpha   90.00
_cell.angle_beta   90.00
_cell.angle_gamma   90.00
#
_symmetry.space_group_name_H-M   'P 1'
#
loop_
_entity.id
_entity.type
_entity.pdbx_description
1 polymer ?
#
loop_
_entity_poly.entity_id
_entity_poly.type
_entity_poly.pdbx_seq_one_letter_code
_entity_poly.pdbx_strand_id
1 'polypeptide(L)'
;MLLPASRLLQVYNAVKTDKHSSEDRAVLIFVANGDVDSLCSMVQLESILAKDDFTTSVIPVENFEDIQEYCRKENLGETEDLKSVFMINCGATDDVRQHCDLSDNVRLVIIDSHRPIWHGYNIEEDQNTLVVLDDDDPVPRHEMPEYTQQDAELHLGGSLRDRDNLEASNSEDEEEDEEDEEEDEDRDRDDGTGRGVTEQGEASGSGA
;
A
#
# COMPACT_ATOMS: atom_id res chain seq x y z
N MET A 1 -9.70 4.91 -16.55
CA MET A 1 -9.89 3.92 -17.63
C MET A 1 -9.00 2.69 -17.49
N LEU A 2 -9.44 1.57 -18.09
CA LEU A 2 -8.65 0.35 -18.29
C LEU A 2 -7.89 0.44 -19.64
N LEU A 3 -6.61 0.07 -19.66
CA LEU A 3 -5.71 0.18 -20.81
C LEU A 3 -5.00 -1.14 -21.15
N PRO A 4 -4.95 -1.57 -22.42
CA PRO A 4 -4.12 -2.71 -22.81
C PRO A 4 -2.62 -2.38 -22.77
N ALA A 5 -1.79 -3.36 -22.42
CA ALA A 5 -0.32 -3.24 -22.33
C ALA A 5 0.33 -2.66 -23.59
N SER A 6 -0.25 -2.91 -24.78
CA SER A 6 0.17 -2.30 -26.06
C SER A 6 0.20 -0.76 -26.07
N ARG A 7 -0.46 -0.08 -25.12
CA ARG A 7 -0.44 1.39 -24.94
C ARG A 7 0.57 1.89 -23.90
N LEU A 8 1.35 1.03 -23.23
CA LEU A 8 2.34 1.44 -22.22
C LEU A 8 3.30 2.54 -22.69
N LEU A 9 3.75 2.50 -23.95
CA LEU A 9 4.60 3.55 -24.52
C LEU A 9 3.90 4.92 -24.60
N GLN A 10 2.58 4.94 -24.81
CA GLN A 10 1.77 6.17 -24.82
C GLN A 10 1.64 6.72 -23.40
N VAL A 11 1.35 5.85 -22.41
CA VAL A 11 1.32 6.21 -20.98
C VAL A 11 2.66 6.81 -20.54
N TYR A 12 3.76 6.17 -20.89
CA TYR A 12 5.11 6.63 -20.53
C TYR A 12 5.47 7.97 -21.19
N ASN A 13 5.12 8.18 -22.46
CA ASN A 13 5.30 9.48 -23.12
C ASN A 13 4.42 10.59 -22.53
N ALA A 14 3.23 10.25 -22.03
CA ALA A 14 2.39 11.18 -21.31
C ALA A 14 3.02 11.55 -19.94
N VAL A 15 3.55 10.58 -19.17
CA VAL A 15 4.28 10.85 -17.91
C VAL A 15 5.52 11.72 -18.16
N LYS A 16 6.23 11.52 -19.28
CA LYS A 16 7.30 12.42 -19.76
C LYS A 16 6.82 13.83 -20.09
N THR A 17 5.57 14.00 -20.48
CA THR A 17 4.99 15.33 -20.75
C THR A 17 4.65 16.02 -19.44
N ASP A 18 3.99 15.33 -18.51
CA ASP A 18 3.63 15.88 -17.20
C ASP A 18 4.86 16.30 -16.39
N LYS A 19 5.97 15.57 -16.52
CA LYS A 19 7.30 15.91 -15.98
C LYS A 19 7.71 17.37 -16.20
N HIS A 20 7.37 17.94 -17.36
CA HIS A 20 7.72 19.32 -17.69
C HIS A 20 6.83 20.38 -17.01
N SER A 21 5.81 19.96 -16.27
CA SER A 21 4.89 20.81 -15.49
C SER A 21 5.16 20.82 -13.99
N SER A 22 6.22 20.14 -13.52
CA SER A 22 6.69 20.12 -12.13
C SER A 22 8.18 20.47 -12.10
N GLU A 23 8.58 21.35 -11.19
CA GLU A 23 9.99 21.76 -11.06
C GLU A 23 10.85 20.62 -10.49
N ASP A 24 10.31 19.87 -9.53
CA ASP A 24 10.98 18.74 -8.86
C ASP A 24 11.05 17.46 -9.71
N ARG A 25 10.23 17.38 -10.77
CA ARG A 25 10.17 16.24 -11.72
C ARG A 25 9.92 14.89 -11.01
N ALA A 26 9.20 14.96 -9.90
CA ALA A 26 9.01 13.87 -8.97
C ALA A 26 7.94 12.86 -9.43
N VAL A 27 8.23 11.58 -9.21
CA VAL A 27 7.32 10.45 -9.42
C VAL A 27 7.26 9.65 -8.13
N LEU A 28 6.04 9.47 -7.61
CA LEU A 28 5.78 8.60 -6.47
C LEU A 28 5.52 7.17 -6.97
N ILE A 29 6.09 6.17 -6.32
CA ILE A 29 5.92 4.75 -6.65
C ILE A 29 5.54 4.01 -5.38
N PHE A 30 4.28 3.58 -5.28
CA PHE A 30 3.88 2.57 -4.30
C PHE A 30 4.19 1.19 -4.85
N VAL A 31 4.76 0.31 -4.02
CA VAL A 31 5.16 -1.04 -4.41
C VAL A 31 4.76 -2.05 -3.32
N ALA A 32 4.08 -3.13 -3.71
CA ALA A 32 3.75 -4.18 -2.77
C ALA A 32 5.03 -4.85 -2.21
N ASN A 33 5.12 -4.96 -0.89
CA ASN A 33 6.28 -5.50 -0.17
C ASN A 33 6.24 -7.05 -0.03
N GLY A 34 5.14 -7.69 -0.46
CA GLY A 34 4.88 -9.11 -0.23
C GLY A 34 5.52 -10.07 -1.23
N ASP A 35 6.01 -9.59 -2.38
CA ASP A 35 6.39 -10.46 -3.50
C ASP A 35 7.62 -9.96 -4.30
N VAL A 36 8.21 -10.89 -5.07
CA VAL A 36 9.44 -10.65 -5.84
C VAL A 36 9.16 -9.95 -7.17
N ASP A 37 7.97 -10.10 -7.75
CA ASP A 37 7.61 -9.51 -9.03
C ASP A 37 7.48 -7.98 -8.90
N SER A 38 6.87 -7.52 -7.81
CA SER A 38 6.82 -6.11 -7.40
C SER A 38 8.20 -5.46 -7.34
N LEU A 39 9.16 -6.12 -6.68
CA LEU A 39 10.54 -5.65 -6.59
C LEU A 39 11.23 -5.64 -7.97
N CYS A 40 11.07 -6.70 -8.76
CA CYS A 40 11.65 -6.78 -10.10
C CYS A 40 11.05 -5.74 -11.07
N SER A 41 9.75 -5.46 -10.97
CA SER A 41 9.04 -4.47 -11.76
C SER A 41 9.42 -3.05 -11.36
N MET A 42 9.47 -2.75 -10.06
CA MET A 42 9.92 -1.46 -9.52
C MET A 42 11.38 -1.14 -9.92
N VAL A 43 12.31 -2.09 -9.77
CA VAL A 43 13.73 -1.88 -10.18
C VAL A 43 13.86 -1.60 -11.68
N GLN A 44 13.06 -2.27 -12.52
CA GLN A 44 13.04 -2.01 -13.97
C GLN A 44 12.45 -0.63 -14.29
N LEU A 45 11.35 -0.26 -13.65
CA LEU A 45 10.68 1.04 -13.81
C LEU A 45 11.60 2.19 -13.38
N GLU A 46 12.21 2.12 -12.21
CA GLU A 46 13.20 3.11 -11.74
C GLU A 46 14.37 3.21 -12.71
N SER A 47 14.90 2.09 -13.21
CA SER A 47 15.98 2.11 -14.21
C SER A 47 15.58 2.72 -15.55
N ILE A 48 14.29 2.77 -15.88
CA ILE A 48 13.75 3.47 -17.06
C ILE A 48 13.57 4.97 -16.74
N LEU A 49 12.97 5.30 -15.59
CA LEU A 49 12.76 6.68 -15.14
C LEU A 49 14.07 7.44 -14.93
N ALA A 50 15.09 6.81 -14.32
CA ALA A 50 16.40 7.42 -14.10
C ALA A 50 17.13 7.81 -15.40
N LYS A 51 16.93 7.07 -16.49
CA LYS A 51 17.54 7.38 -17.81
C LYS A 51 16.96 8.64 -18.47
N ASP A 52 15.79 9.07 -18.00
CA ASP A 52 15.10 10.26 -18.44
C ASP A 52 15.02 11.33 -17.32
N ASP A 53 15.99 11.28 -16.39
CA ASP A 53 16.21 12.29 -15.34
C ASP A 53 14.96 12.60 -14.51
N PHE A 54 14.21 11.57 -14.08
CA PHE A 54 13.14 11.66 -13.09
C PHE A 54 13.68 11.49 -11.67
N THR A 55 13.05 12.16 -10.71
CA THR A 55 13.27 11.94 -9.28
C THR A 55 12.22 10.92 -8.80
N THR A 56 12.62 9.77 -8.27
CA THR A 56 11.70 8.75 -7.76
C THR A 56 11.64 8.73 -6.24
N SER A 57 10.43 8.64 -5.70
CA SER A 57 10.17 8.31 -4.29
C SER A 57 9.46 6.96 -4.25
N VAL A 58 10.11 5.94 -3.67
CA VAL A 58 9.56 4.58 -3.59
C VAL A 58 9.06 4.28 -2.19
N ILE A 59 7.79 3.94 -2.06
CA ILE A 59 7.10 3.64 -0.81
C ILE A 59 6.66 2.18 -0.81
N PRO A 60 7.30 1.28 -0.05
CA PRO A 60 6.83 -0.09 0.12
C PRO A 60 5.56 -0.11 0.97
N VAL A 61 4.59 -0.92 0.57
CA VAL A 61 3.29 -1.10 1.26
C VAL A 61 2.96 -2.58 1.40
N GLU A 62 2.38 -2.98 2.53
CA GLU A 62 1.91 -4.34 2.78
C GLU A 62 0.39 -4.46 2.56
N ASN A 63 -0.34 -3.39 2.83
CA ASN A 63 -1.80 -3.32 2.79
C ASN A 63 -2.28 -1.97 2.21
N PHE A 64 -3.61 -1.76 2.19
CA PHE A 64 -4.19 -0.55 1.64
C PHE A 64 -4.20 0.61 2.64
N GLU A 65 -4.25 0.29 3.93
CA GLU A 65 -4.16 1.24 5.04
C GLU A 65 -2.80 1.97 5.05
N ASP A 66 -1.70 1.32 4.67
CA ASP A 66 -0.38 1.93 4.51
C ASP A 66 -0.40 3.04 3.44
N ILE A 67 -1.09 2.79 2.32
CA ILE A 67 -1.25 3.75 1.21
C ILE A 67 -2.04 4.96 1.72
N GLN A 68 -3.20 4.73 2.34
CA GLN A 68 -4.02 5.79 2.94
C GLN A 68 -3.25 6.59 4.00
N GLU A 69 -2.48 5.92 4.86
CA GLU A 69 -1.74 6.56 5.93
C GLU A 69 -0.64 7.47 5.38
N TYR A 70 0.10 7.01 4.37
CA TYR A 70 1.10 7.81 3.68
C TYR A 70 0.48 9.01 2.96
N CYS A 71 -0.60 8.80 2.19
CA CYS A 71 -1.30 9.86 1.48
C CYS A 71 -1.79 10.97 2.41
N ARG A 72 -2.28 10.61 3.60
CA ARG A 72 -2.69 11.54 4.66
C ARG A 72 -1.52 12.21 5.38
N LYS A 73 -0.40 11.51 5.61
CA LYS A 73 0.79 12.06 6.31
C LYS A 73 1.51 13.11 5.46
N GLU A 74 1.60 12.88 4.16
CA GLU A 74 2.32 13.75 3.22
C GLU A 74 1.39 14.75 2.48
N ASN A 75 0.11 14.87 2.91
CA ASN A 75 -0.92 15.71 2.30
C ASN A 75 -0.98 15.62 0.75
N LEU A 76 -1.00 14.40 0.20
CA LEU A 76 -0.87 14.20 -1.26
C LEU A 76 -2.04 14.78 -2.09
N GLY A 77 -3.20 15.03 -1.48
CA GLY A 77 -4.30 15.76 -2.13
C GLY A 77 -4.06 17.27 -2.28
N GLU A 78 -3.18 17.86 -1.46
CA GLU A 78 -2.87 19.30 -1.45
C GLU A 78 -1.57 19.66 -2.19
N THR A 79 -0.71 18.68 -2.52
CA THR A 79 0.56 18.95 -3.19
C THR A 79 0.38 19.24 -4.69
N GLU A 80 0.83 20.43 -5.12
CA GLU A 80 0.81 20.81 -6.54
C GLU A 80 1.96 20.18 -7.33
N ASP A 81 3.04 19.74 -6.67
CA ASP A 81 4.27 19.28 -7.34
C ASP A 81 4.20 17.82 -7.82
N LEU A 82 3.34 17.01 -7.22
CA LEU A 82 3.07 15.64 -7.66
C LEU A 82 2.29 15.65 -8.98
N LYS A 83 2.85 15.00 -10.01
CA LYS A 83 2.19 14.86 -11.33
C LYS A 83 1.94 13.41 -11.73
N SER A 84 2.67 12.45 -11.16
CA SER A 84 2.50 11.04 -11.50
C SER A 84 2.76 10.12 -10.30
N VAL A 85 1.85 9.17 -10.11
CA VAL A 85 1.90 8.08 -9.14
C VAL A 85 1.87 6.76 -9.90
N PHE A 86 2.78 5.84 -9.57
CA PHE A 86 2.70 4.44 -10.00
C PHE A 86 2.32 3.55 -8.82
N MET A 87 1.43 2.59 -9.06
CA MET A 87 1.11 1.50 -8.14
C MET A 87 1.61 0.19 -8.76
N ILE A 88 2.48 -0.53 -8.05
CA ILE A 88 3.10 -1.78 -8.52
C ILE A 88 2.60 -2.94 -7.66
N ASN A 89 1.82 -3.84 -8.28
CA ASN A 89 1.10 -4.97 -7.69
C ASN A 89 0.18 -4.60 -6.51
N CYS A 90 -0.35 -3.38 -6.53
CA CYS A 90 -1.32 -2.89 -5.57
C CYS A 90 -2.27 -1.87 -6.22
N GLY A 91 -3.43 -1.65 -5.59
CA GLY A 91 -4.34 -0.58 -5.93
C GLY A 91 -5.33 -0.85 -7.08
N ALA A 92 -5.40 -2.05 -7.67
CA ALA A 92 -6.46 -2.36 -8.64
C ALA A 92 -7.83 -2.66 -8.01
N THR A 93 -7.92 -2.99 -6.72
CA THR A 93 -9.14 -3.53 -6.07
C THR A 93 -10.09 -2.47 -5.51
N ASP A 94 -9.61 -1.25 -5.25
CA ASP A 94 -10.32 -0.19 -4.51
C ASP A 94 -9.98 1.21 -5.06
N ASP A 95 -10.76 2.26 -4.75
CA ASP A 95 -10.56 3.61 -5.30
C ASP A 95 -9.36 4.35 -4.66
N VAL A 96 -8.15 4.04 -5.12
CA VAL A 96 -6.91 4.74 -4.73
C VAL A 96 -7.01 6.26 -4.89
N ARG A 97 -7.76 6.78 -5.88
CA ARG A 97 -7.86 8.24 -6.10
C ARG A 97 -8.65 8.90 -4.98
N GLN A 98 -9.84 8.38 -4.66
CA GLN A 98 -10.62 8.86 -3.53
C GLN A 98 -9.88 8.67 -2.21
N HIS A 99 -9.28 7.51 -1.98
CA HIS A 99 -8.63 7.18 -0.71
C HIS A 99 -7.38 8.00 -0.40
N CYS A 100 -6.73 8.58 -1.41
CA CYS A 100 -5.59 9.48 -1.27
C CYS A 100 -5.91 10.96 -1.56
N ASP A 101 -7.20 11.30 -1.73
CA ASP A 101 -7.68 12.63 -2.13
C ASP A 101 -6.94 13.21 -3.37
N LEU A 102 -6.50 12.35 -4.30
CA LEU A 102 -5.60 12.75 -5.39
C LEU A 102 -6.32 13.67 -6.39
N SER A 103 -5.77 14.88 -6.57
CA SER A 103 -6.24 15.86 -7.53
C SER A 103 -6.23 15.33 -8.97
N ASP A 104 -7.19 15.79 -9.80
CA ASP A 104 -7.38 15.32 -11.18
C ASP A 104 -6.14 15.57 -12.07
N ASN A 105 -5.26 16.51 -11.71
CA ASN A 105 -4.00 16.75 -12.42
C ASN A 105 -2.88 15.75 -12.08
N VAL A 106 -3.08 14.82 -11.14
CA VAL A 106 -2.17 13.71 -10.86
C VAL A 106 -2.54 12.53 -11.75
N ARG A 107 -1.61 12.04 -12.57
CA ARG A 107 -1.80 10.76 -13.24
C ARG A 107 -1.46 9.59 -12.31
N LEU A 108 -2.45 8.77 -12.04
CA LEU A 108 -2.33 7.50 -11.34
C LEU A 108 -2.21 6.36 -12.38
N VAL A 109 -1.12 5.60 -12.34
CA VAL A 109 -0.85 4.45 -13.21
C VAL A 109 -0.77 3.19 -12.36
N ILE A 110 -1.71 2.27 -12.55
CA ILE A 110 -1.82 1.02 -11.78
C ILE A 110 -1.36 -0.14 -12.66
N ILE A 111 -0.37 -0.88 -12.18
CA ILE A 111 0.18 -2.09 -12.82
C ILE A 111 0.04 -3.21 -11.78
N ASP A 112 -1.07 -3.92 -11.81
CA ASP A 112 -1.47 -4.81 -10.72
C ASP A 112 -2.19 -6.08 -11.23
N SER A 113 -1.81 -7.23 -10.66
CA SER A 113 -2.30 -8.56 -11.00
C SER A 113 -3.54 -8.98 -10.20
N HIS A 114 -3.89 -8.27 -9.12
CA HIS A 114 -5.02 -8.61 -8.26
C HIS A 114 -6.36 -8.47 -8.98
N ARG A 115 -7.26 -9.46 -8.79
CA ARG A 115 -8.60 -9.51 -9.38
C ARG A 115 -9.63 -9.85 -8.28
N PRO A 116 -10.88 -9.33 -8.35
CA PRO A 116 -11.43 -8.46 -9.38
C PRO A 116 -10.86 -7.04 -9.33
N ILE A 117 -10.78 -6.37 -10.48
CA ILE A 117 -10.45 -4.94 -10.55
C ILE A 117 -11.68 -4.14 -10.11
N TRP A 118 -11.48 -3.04 -9.40
CA TRP A 118 -12.52 -2.08 -9.06
C TRP A 118 -13.18 -1.54 -10.33
N HIS A 119 -14.47 -1.84 -10.51
CA HIS A 119 -15.25 -1.45 -11.67
C HIS A 119 -15.26 0.06 -11.96
N GLY A 120 -15.04 0.91 -10.95
CA GLY A 120 -14.85 2.36 -11.11
C GLY A 120 -13.68 2.77 -12.01
N TYR A 121 -12.72 1.88 -12.27
CA TYR A 121 -11.68 2.12 -13.26
C TYR A 121 -12.14 1.92 -14.72
N ASN A 122 -13.32 1.35 -14.96
CA ASN A 122 -13.90 1.15 -16.30
C ASN A 122 -14.72 2.37 -16.79
N ILE A 123 -14.18 3.57 -16.59
CA ILE A 123 -14.66 4.84 -17.16
C ILE A 123 -13.73 5.21 -18.33
N GLU A 124 -14.24 5.44 -19.55
CA GLU A 124 -13.39 5.77 -20.72
C GLU A 124 -12.85 7.20 -20.67
N GLU A 125 -13.64 8.12 -20.12
CA GLU A 125 -13.34 9.54 -20.05
C GLU A 125 -12.21 9.85 -19.05
N ASP A 126 -11.98 8.98 -18.06
CA ASP A 126 -10.89 9.15 -17.10
C ASP A 126 -9.54 8.77 -17.72
N GLN A 127 -8.82 9.81 -18.16
CA GLN A 127 -7.46 9.76 -18.70
C GLN A 127 -6.36 9.92 -17.62
N ASN A 128 -6.75 10.13 -16.36
CA ASN A 128 -5.85 10.42 -15.24
C ASN A 128 -5.70 9.21 -14.31
N THR A 129 -6.65 8.27 -14.27
CA THR A 129 -6.50 6.98 -13.59
C THR A 129 -6.41 5.86 -14.62
N LEU A 130 -5.26 5.19 -14.70
CA LEU A 130 -4.91 4.27 -15.77
C LEU A 130 -4.54 2.90 -15.21
N VAL A 131 -5.45 1.92 -15.32
CA VAL A 131 -5.14 0.53 -14.96
C VAL A 131 -4.65 -0.22 -16.19
N VAL A 132 -3.46 -0.81 -16.12
CA VAL A 132 -2.88 -1.60 -17.20
C VAL A 132 -3.37 -3.04 -17.11
N LEU A 133 -3.96 -3.53 -18.19
CA LEU A 133 -4.33 -4.92 -18.41
C LEU A 133 -3.30 -5.57 -19.34
N ASP A 134 -2.88 -6.79 -19.04
CA ASP A 134 -2.10 -7.61 -19.97
C ASP A 134 -3.00 -8.20 -21.06
N ASP A 135 -2.40 -8.67 -22.16
CA ASP A 135 -3.11 -9.29 -23.27
C ASP A 135 -3.69 -10.68 -22.89
N ASP A 136 -3.25 -11.28 -21.78
CA ASP A 136 -3.74 -12.56 -21.22
C ASP A 136 -4.54 -12.43 -19.91
N ASP A 137 -5.05 -11.23 -19.60
CA ASP A 137 -5.87 -10.96 -18.41
C ASP A 137 -7.05 -11.94 -18.28
N PRO A 138 -7.24 -12.62 -17.12
CA PRO A 138 -8.34 -13.55 -16.92
C PRO A 138 -9.74 -12.89 -16.96
N VAL A 139 -9.84 -11.57 -16.82
CA VAL A 139 -11.10 -10.82 -16.93
C VAL A 139 -10.95 -9.72 -17.98
N PRO A 140 -11.26 -10.01 -19.26
CA PRO A 140 -11.08 -9.04 -20.32
C PRO A 140 -12.02 -7.84 -20.15
N ARG A 141 -11.57 -6.65 -20.57
CA ARG A 141 -12.27 -5.35 -20.38
C ARG A 141 -13.78 -5.34 -20.69
N HIS A 142 -14.26 -6.14 -21.64
CA HIS A 142 -15.68 -6.16 -22.03
C HIS A 142 -16.57 -7.02 -21.12
N GLU A 143 -15.98 -7.79 -20.20
CA GLU A 143 -16.69 -8.53 -19.13
C GLU A 143 -16.71 -7.75 -17.81
N MET A 144 -15.88 -6.70 -17.68
CA MET A 144 -15.93 -5.76 -16.56
C MET A 144 -17.22 -4.91 -16.61
N PRO A 145 -17.93 -4.74 -15.49
CA PRO A 145 -19.04 -3.79 -15.41
C PRO A 145 -18.61 -2.37 -15.80
N GLU A 146 -19.47 -1.63 -16.48
CA GLU A 146 -19.32 -0.18 -16.65
C GLU A 146 -19.64 0.52 -15.32
N TYR A 147 -18.90 1.57 -14.97
CA TYR A 147 -19.21 2.40 -13.80
C TYR A 147 -20.18 3.51 -14.18
N THR A 148 -21.35 3.52 -13.56
CA THR A 148 -22.43 4.44 -13.90
C THR A 148 -22.52 5.61 -12.94
N GLN A 149 -23.30 6.64 -13.31
CA GLN A 149 -23.62 7.75 -12.41
C GLN A 149 -24.32 7.27 -11.12
N GLN A 150 -25.08 6.16 -11.17
CA GLN A 150 -25.73 5.61 -9.99
C GLN A 150 -24.73 5.03 -9.00
N ASP A 151 -23.65 4.42 -9.50
CA ASP A 151 -22.57 3.86 -8.68
C ASP A 151 -21.79 4.99 -8.01
N ALA A 152 -21.51 6.08 -8.74
CA ALA A 152 -20.92 7.30 -8.19
C ALA A 152 -21.78 7.93 -7.07
N GLU A 153 -23.10 8.03 -7.26
CA GLU A 153 -24.02 8.52 -6.22
C GLU A 153 -24.02 7.63 -4.97
N LEU A 154 -23.99 6.31 -5.13
CA LEU A 154 -23.93 5.35 -4.03
C LEU A 154 -22.60 5.44 -3.28
N HIS A 155 -21.48 5.58 -4.00
CA HIS A 155 -20.14 5.66 -3.44
C HIS A 155 -19.95 6.95 -2.62
N LEU A 156 -20.38 8.09 -3.16
CA LEU A 156 -20.42 9.37 -2.42
C LEU A 156 -21.40 9.35 -1.25
N GLY A 157 -22.56 8.70 -1.43
CA GLY A 157 -23.60 8.59 -0.40
C GLY A 157 -23.23 7.68 0.78
N GLY A 158 -22.35 6.69 0.57
CA GLY A 158 -21.78 5.84 1.62
C GLY A 158 -20.78 6.59 2.51
N SER A 159 -19.85 7.33 1.90
CA SER A 159 -18.82 8.09 2.61
C SER A 159 -19.37 9.11 3.65
N LEU A 160 -20.59 9.61 3.43
CA LEU A 160 -21.28 10.51 4.37
C LEU A 160 -22.02 9.80 5.51
N ARG A 161 -22.18 8.47 5.50
CA ARG A 161 -22.96 7.72 6.49
C ARG A 161 -22.11 7.00 7.55
N ASP A 162 -20.89 6.61 7.20
CA ASP A 162 -20.02 5.87 8.12
C ASP A 162 -19.16 6.75 9.06
N ARG A 163 -19.25 8.09 8.94
CA ARG A 163 -18.55 9.03 9.86
C ARG A 163 -19.28 9.33 11.17
N ASP A 164 -20.58 9.02 11.27
CA ASP A 164 -21.42 9.41 12.42
C ASP A 164 -21.76 8.25 13.39
N ASN A 165 -21.16 7.06 13.23
CA ASN A 165 -21.51 5.86 14.04
C ASN A 165 -20.29 5.18 14.71
N LEU A 166 -19.33 5.95 15.19
CA LEU A 166 -18.23 5.50 16.07
C LEU A 166 -18.22 6.25 17.41
N GLU A 167 -19.38 6.29 18.07
CA GLU A 167 -19.51 6.76 19.45
C GLU A 167 -20.44 5.86 20.27
N ALA A 168 -20.04 5.61 21.52
CA ALA A 168 -20.77 4.90 22.58
C ALA A 168 -21.14 3.40 22.40
N SER A 169 -20.19 2.52 22.75
CA SER A 169 -20.52 1.31 23.54
C SER A 169 -19.70 1.30 24.85
N ASN A 170 -20.07 2.18 25.77
CA ASN A 170 -19.63 2.11 27.16
C ASN A 170 -20.44 1.01 27.86
N SER A 171 -19.87 -0.18 28.03
CA SER A 171 -20.43 -1.24 28.87
C SER A 171 -19.68 -1.25 30.20
N GLU A 172 -20.22 -0.52 31.16
CA GLU A 172 -19.91 -0.67 32.58
C GLU A 172 -20.48 -2.03 33.03
N ASP A 173 -19.62 -2.95 33.43
CA ASP A 173 -19.98 -4.17 34.18
C ASP A 173 -19.27 -4.09 35.54
N GLU A 174 -20.01 -3.75 36.59
CA GLU A 174 -19.55 -3.79 37.98
C GLU A 174 -20.11 -5.05 38.66
N GLU A 175 -19.19 -5.87 39.18
CA GLU A 175 -19.23 -6.69 40.41
C GLU A 175 -20.45 -7.61 40.72
N GLU A 176 -20.16 -8.88 41.06
CA GLU A 176 -20.62 -9.48 42.33
C GLU A 176 -19.79 -10.74 42.69
N ASP A 177 -19.46 -10.89 43.98
CA ASP A 177 -18.60 -11.95 44.55
C ASP A 177 -19.30 -13.32 44.70
N GLU A 178 -18.53 -14.42 44.61
CA GLU A 178 -18.81 -15.65 45.39
C GLU A 178 -17.50 -16.21 45.98
N GLU A 179 -17.46 -16.38 47.31
CA GLU A 179 -16.40 -17.02 48.09
C GLU A 179 -16.60 -18.56 48.10
N ASP A 180 -15.52 -19.36 48.16
CA ASP A 180 -15.40 -20.52 49.08
C ASP A 180 -14.05 -21.29 48.97
N GLU A 181 -13.24 -21.15 50.03
CA GLU A 181 -12.48 -22.15 50.82
C GLU A 181 -11.66 -23.34 50.21
N GLU A 182 -10.34 -23.31 50.51
CA GLU A 182 -9.44 -24.41 51.00
C GLU A 182 -9.06 -25.59 50.04
N GLU A 183 -7.97 -26.38 50.18
CA GLU A 183 -6.92 -26.61 51.21
C GLU A 183 -5.48 -26.73 50.60
N ASP A 184 -4.45 -26.79 51.46
CA ASP A 184 -3.00 -26.90 51.18
C ASP A 184 -2.51 -28.20 50.47
N GLU A 185 -1.30 -28.17 49.88
CA GLU A 185 -0.24 -29.13 50.26
C GLU A 185 1.20 -28.67 49.87
N ASP A 186 2.07 -28.55 50.87
CA ASP A 186 3.51 -28.24 50.73
C ASP A 186 4.31 -29.30 49.94
N ARG A 187 5.33 -28.85 49.18
CA ARG A 187 6.62 -29.56 49.13
C ARG A 187 7.79 -28.75 48.55
N ASP A 188 8.67 -28.28 49.45
CA ASP A 188 10.03 -27.83 49.13
C ASP A 188 10.87 -28.90 48.41
N ARG A 189 11.74 -28.45 47.48
CA ARG A 189 13.21 -28.67 47.45
C ARG A 189 13.80 -28.51 46.05
N ASP A 190 14.70 -27.54 45.89
CA ASP A 190 16.05 -27.84 45.36
C ASP A 190 17.07 -26.78 45.82
N ASP A 191 18.06 -27.20 46.63
CA ASP A 191 19.29 -26.44 46.93
C ASP A 191 20.46 -27.27 46.41
N GLY A 192 21.08 -26.78 45.34
CA GLY A 192 22.15 -27.44 44.60
C GLY A 192 23.42 -26.58 44.52
N THR A 193 23.91 -26.05 45.63
CA THR A 193 25.17 -25.28 45.65
C THR A 193 26.41 -26.13 45.29
N GLY A 194 26.99 -25.91 44.10
CA GLY A 194 28.21 -26.57 43.61
C GLY A 194 29.36 -25.59 43.34
N ARG A 195 30.41 -25.62 44.16
CA ARG A 195 31.61 -24.76 44.02
C ARG A 195 32.66 -25.35 43.06
N GLY A 196 33.23 -24.50 42.19
CA GLY A 196 34.70 -24.30 42.15
C GLY A 196 35.45 -24.52 40.83
N VAL A 197 36.40 -23.59 40.56
CA VAL A 197 37.84 -23.81 40.23
C VAL A 197 38.15 -24.77 39.05
N THR A 198 38.88 -24.44 37.98
CA THR A 198 39.68 -23.26 37.56
C THR A 198 39.50 -23.06 36.01
N GLU A 199 40.30 -22.38 35.17
CA GLU A 199 41.65 -21.78 35.23
C GLU A 199 41.79 -20.56 34.28
N GLN A 200 43.01 -20.06 34.06
CA GLN A 200 43.37 -19.13 32.98
C GLN A 200 44.43 -19.79 32.07
N GLY A 201 44.38 -19.53 30.76
CA GLY A 201 45.34 -19.99 29.77
C GLY A 201 45.56 -18.92 28.69
N GLU A 202 46.81 -18.75 28.26
CA GLU A 202 47.32 -17.47 27.76
C GLU A 202 47.21 -17.24 26.23
N ALA A 203 47.65 -16.04 25.84
CA ALA A 203 47.54 -15.46 24.52
C ALA A 203 48.60 -15.92 23.49
N SER A 204 48.47 -15.32 22.29
CA SER A 204 49.49 -15.07 21.25
C SER A 204 49.63 -16.10 20.12
N GLY A 205 49.80 -15.58 18.89
CA GLY A 205 49.89 -16.38 17.67
C GLY A 205 49.70 -15.59 16.36
N SER A 206 50.36 -14.43 16.19
CA SER A 206 50.35 -13.67 14.94
C SER A 206 51.51 -14.08 14.02
N GLY A 207 51.19 -14.48 12.79
CA GLY A 207 52.15 -14.77 11.71
C GLY A 207 51.55 -15.79 10.72
N ALA A 208 51.67 -15.64 9.40
CA ALA A 208 52.37 -14.62 8.60
C ALA A 208 51.61 -14.34 7.29
#